data_AF-A0A094JBH6-F1
#
_entry.id   AF-A0A094JBH6-F1
#
_cell.length_a   1.000
_cell.length_b   1.000
_cell.length_c   1.000
_cell.angle_alpha   90.00
_cell.angle_beta   90.00
_cell.angle_gamma   90.00
#
_symmetry.space_group_name_H-M   'P 1'
#
loop_
_entity.id
_entity.type
_entity.pdbx_description
1 polymer ?
#
loop_
_entity_poly.entity_id
_entity_poly.type
_entity_poly.pdbx_seq_one_letter_code
_entity_poly.pdbx_strand_id
1 'polypeptide(L)'
;MKSITAILSLVAAADALIARTAPCCFHLSASGAVTGTIGQLDDGQNRQGGPLSPAQYCISGNSITDANGRGCILTPPTTQFQCDQGAAPTPGFSVGCDGTLSYNGSPEFWECQTGQDGEANIYTTEGGTNCGQITLKADGCASGCAPPPPPPPVTCPTNLNGPYEFPHLIIPVDSSEPDTAPGTSYFGTVSSTVSSIFNFDIPAADSGKKCSLVFLFPTQAELVTSSFTISGNGGLDFSKLSSTASESTTFNNAPSVATDYGVTIVSPGNSYNIATFDCPAGTAISFEIKASGDTCLNYFQDYNPSPIGLYITTC
;
A
#
# COMPACT_ATOMS: atom_id res chain seq x y z
N MET A 1 76.19 31.61 -36.15
CA MET A 1 75.61 32.82 -35.55
C MET A 1 74.11 32.61 -35.44
N LYS A 2 73.58 32.79 -34.21
CA LYS A 2 72.19 33.02 -33.75
C LYS A 2 71.09 33.01 -34.84
N SER A 3 70.04 32.20 -34.71
CA SER A 3 68.68 32.61 -34.27
C SER A 3 67.67 31.94 -35.23
N ILE A 4 66.40 31.62 -34.97
CA ILE A 4 65.44 31.71 -33.85
C ILE A 4 64.40 30.63 -34.19
N THR A 5 64.01 29.79 -33.23
CA THR A 5 62.89 28.84 -33.41
C THR A 5 61.59 29.54 -33.03
N ALA A 6 60.73 29.82 -34.00
CA ALA A 6 59.38 30.34 -33.74
C ALA A 6 58.42 29.17 -33.47
N ILE A 7 57.93 29.08 -32.23
CA ILE A 7 56.90 28.12 -31.84
C ILE A 7 55.54 28.79 -32.03
N LEU A 8 54.75 28.30 -32.98
CA LEU A 8 53.38 28.74 -33.22
C LEU A 8 52.44 27.93 -32.32
N SER A 9 51.91 28.55 -31.26
CA SER A 9 50.91 27.94 -30.38
C SER A 9 49.50 28.10 -30.97
N LEU A 10 48.91 26.99 -31.41
CA LEU A 10 47.47 26.90 -31.69
C LEU A 10 46.70 26.90 -30.35
N VAL A 11 45.89 27.93 -30.12
CA VAL A 11 44.92 27.95 -29.02
C VAL A 11 43.60 27.39 -29.57
N ALA A 12 43.26 26.16 -29.18
CA ALA A 12 41.93 25.62 -29.39
C ALA A 12 41.04 26.12 -28.25
N ALA A 13 40.08 27.01 -28.55
CA ALA A 13 39.00 27.33 -27.63
C ALA A 13 38.01 26.16 -27.62
N ALA A 14 37.89 25.49 -26.48
CA ALA A 14 36.85 24.48 -26.27
C ALA A 14 35.61 25.17 -25.70
N ASP A 15 34.60 25.40 -26.55
CA ASP A 15 33.26 25.73 -26.08
C ASP A 15 32.65 24.49 -25.44
N ALA A 16 32.65 24.43 -24.12
CA ALA A 16 31.93 23.41 -23.37
C ALA A 16 30.42 23.70 -23.46
N LEU A 17 29.72 22.99 -24.34
CA LEU A 17 28.26 22.87 -24.29
C LEU A 17 27.88 22.19 -22.97
N ILE A 18 27.49 22.99 -21.96
CA ILE A 18 26.79 22.47 -20.78
C ILE A 18 25.44 21.97 -21.28
N ALA A 19 25.26 20.65 -21.35
CA ALA A 19 23.95 20.04 -21.51
C ALA A 19 23.10 20.46 -20.30
N ARG A 20 22.26 21.47 -20.48
CA ARG A 20 21.26 21.85 -19.48
C ARG A 20 20.29 20.68 -19.39
N THR A 21 20.27 20.01 -18.24
CA THR A 21 19.24 19.00 -17.94
C THR A 21 17.88 19.66 -18.12
N ALA A 22 16.99 19.00 -18.87
CA ALA A 22 15.63 19.49 -19.04
C ALA A 22 14.97 19.68 -17.66
N PRO A 23 14.15 20.73 -17.47
CA PRO A 23 13.43 20.93 -16.22
C PRO A 23 12.52 19.72 -15.97
N CYS A 24 12.55 19.20 -14.75
CA CYS A 24 11.62 18.16 -14.33
C CYS A 24 10.46 18.79 -13.57
N CYS A 25 9.22 18.41 -13.90
CA CYS A 25 8.02 18.99 -13.29
C CYS A 25 7.31 18.04 -12.33
N PHE A 26 6.68 18.62 -11.30
CA PHE A 26 6.02 17.95 -10.17
C PHE A 26 4.98 18.86 -9.52
N HIS A 27 4.09 18.29 -8.72
CA HIS A 27 3.22 18.99 -7.77
C HIS A 27 3.73 18.79 -6.35
N LEU A 28 3.33 19.66 -5.43
CA LEU A 28 3.70 19.58 -4.02
C LEU A 28 2.51 19.24 -3.14
N SER A 29 2.77 18.44 -2.12
CA SER A 29 1.86 18.18 -1.00
C SER A 29 2.58 18.39 0.33
N ALA A 30 1.88 18.93 1.31
CA ALA A 30 2.35 19.08 2.68
C ALA A 30 1.87 17.93 3.56
N SER A 31 2.70 17.57 4.53
CA SER A 31 2.41 16.62 5.61
C SER A 31 3.02 17.13 6.92
N GLY A 32 2.40 16.83 8.06
CA GLY A 32 2.84 17.32 9.38
C GLY A 32 1.70 17.98 10.14
N ALA A 33 1.93 19.21 10.64
CA ALA A 33 0.91 19.97 11.37
C ALA A 33 -0.37 20.22 10.55
N VAL A 34 -0.25 20.20 9.24
CA VAL A 34 -1.31 20.36 8.25
C VAL A 34 -0.99 19.47 7.05
N THR A 35 -2.02 18.92 6.41
CA THR A 35 -1.87 17.96 5.30
C THR A 35 -2.75 18.37 4.14
N GLY A 36 -2.20 18.37 2.93
CA GLY A 36 -2.95 18.73 1.72
C GLY A 36 -2.05 19.06 0.54
N THR A 37 -2.64 19.38 -0.60
CA THR A 37 -1.90 19.84 -1.78
C THR A 37 -1.52 21.30 -1.66
N ILE A 38 -0.40 21.69 -2.28
CA ILE A 38 -0.01 23.09 -2.40
C ILE A 38 -0.61 23.66 -3.68
N GLY A 39 -1.43 24.69 -3.50
CA GLY A 39 -1.96 25.53 -4.57
C GLY A 39 -1.19 26.84 -4.67
N GLN A 40 -1.55 27.64 -5.66
CA GLN A 40 -0.95 28.95 -5.89
C GLN A 40 -2.04 29.97 -6.21
N LEU A 41 -1.91 31.18 -5.65
CA LEU A 41 -2.71 32.33 -6.02
C LEU A 41 -2.26 32.88 -7.38
N ASP A 42 -3.13 33.67 -8.02
CA ASP A 42 -2.85 34.27 -9.34
C ASP A 42 -1.59 35.13 -9.36
N ASP A 43 -1.23 35.74 -8.23
CA ASP A 43 -0.01 36.56 -8.08
C ASP A 43 1.28 35.74 -7.89
N GLY A 44 1.16 34.44 -7.63
CA GLY A 44 2.29 33.52 -7.52
C GLY A 44 2.57 33.03 -6.10
N GLN A 45 1.81 33.50 -5.11
CA GLN A 45 2.00 33.03 -3.75
C GLN A 45 1.53 31.58 -3.57
N ASN A 46 2.39 30.75 -2.99
CA ASN A 46 2.01 29.38 -2.66
C ASN A 46 1.16 29.36 -1.38
N ARG A 47 0.15 28.48 -1.38
CA ARG A 47 -0.79 28.30 -0.28
C ARG A 47 -1.07 26.82 -0.06
N GLN A 48 -1.28 26.46 1.19
CA GLN A 48 -1.92 25.21 1.56
C GLN A 48 -3.35 25.51 2.05
N GLY A 49 -4.30 24.64 1.69
CA GLY A 49 -5.71 24.82 2.03
C GLY A 49 -6.48 25.67 1.01
N GLY A 50 -7.71 26.06 1.36
CA GLY A 50 -8.61 26.83 0.49
C GLY A 50 -9.12 26.04 -0.74
N PRO A 51 -9.84 26.69 -1.66
CA PRO A 51 -10.37 26.08 -2.89
C PRO A 51 -9.35 26.03 -4.04
N LEU A 52 -8.05 26.14 -3.74
CA LEU A 52 -7.00 26.26 -4.75
C LEU A 52 -6.70 24.90 -5.39
N SER A 53 -6.57 24.90 -6.72
CA SER A 53 -6.10 23.72 -7.44
C SER A 53 -4.60 23.51 -7.20
N PRO A 54 -4.11 22.24 -7.22
CA PRO A 54 -2.69 21.96 -7.09
C PRO A 54 -1.85 22.72 -8.12
N ALA A 55 -0.79 23.37 -7.66
CA ALA A 55 0.14 24.08 -8.53
C ALA A 55 1.21 23.15 -9.09
N GLN A 56 1.58 23.36 -10.36
CA GLN A 56 2.69 22.65 -10.98
C GLN A 56 3.98 23.46 -10.88
N TYR A 57 5.04 22.78 -10.50
CA TYR A 57 6.39 23.31 -10.37
C TYR A 57 7.32 22.56 -11.31
N CYS A 58 8.43 23.19 -11.69
CA CYS A 58 9.51 22.55 -12.43
C CYS A 58 10.86 22.91 -11.83
N ILE A 59 11.68 21.91 -11.50
CA ILE A 59 13.04 22.07 -10.98
C ILE A 59 14.06 21.86 -12.10
N SER A 60 15.01 22.79 -12.21
CA SER A 60 16.16 22.71 -13.11
C SER A 60 17.42 23.08 -12.33
N GLY A 61 18.32 22.12 -12.15
CA GLY A 61 19.44 22.28 -11.22
C GLY A 61 18.91 22.34 -9.78
N ASN A 62 19.12 23.47 -9.09
CA ASN A 62 18.70 23.69 -7.71
C ASN A 62 17.66 24.83 -7.58
N SER A 63 16.97 25.16 -8.67
CA SER A 63 16.05 26.29 -8.78
C SER A 63 14.70 25.82 -9.30
N ILE A 64 13.61 26.38 -8.75
CA ILE A 64 12.23 25.99 -9.10
C ILE A 64 11.54 27.15 -9.82
N THR A 65 10.77 26.83 -10.86
CA THR A 65 9.80 27.73 -11.49
C THR A 65 8.41 27.14 -11.41
N ASP A 66 7.36 27.97 -11.45
CA ASP A 66 5.98 27.47 -11.59
C ASP A 66 5.58 27.25 -13.06
N ALA A 67 4.33 26.83 -13.28
CA ALA A 67 3.75 26.59 -14.61
C ALA A 67 3.73 27.83 -15.52
N ASN A 68 3.74 29.04 -14.94
CA ASN A 68 3.79 30.31 -15.68
C ASN A 68 5.23 30.76 -15.94
N GLY A 69 6.22 29.97 -15.54
CA GLY A 69 7.64 30.29 -15.67
C GLY A 69 8.13 31.34 -14.65
N ARG A 70 7.36 31.62 -13.59
CA ARG A 70 7.78 32.53 -12.51
C ARG A 70 8.80 31.81 -11.64
N GLY A 71 9.90 32.48 -11.32
CA GLY A 71 10.92 31.93 -10.46
C GLY A 71 10.44 31.86 -9.02
N CYS A 72 10.50 30.68 -8.41
CA CYS A 72 10.17 30.50 -7.01
C CYS A 72 11.31 31.00 -6.12
N ILE A 73 10.96 31.82 -5.15
CA ILE A 73 11.85 32.52 -4.24
C ILE A 73 11.50 32.24 -2.78
N LEU A 74 12.46 32.57 -1.91
CA LEU A 74 12.22 32.74 -0.49
C LEU A 74 12.29 34.23 -0.18
N THR A 75 11.17 34.85 0.18
CA THR A 75 11.12 36.30 0.38
C THR A 75 11.98 36.74 1.56
N PRO A 76 12.88 37.72 1.41
CA PRO A 76 13.53 38.33 2.56
C PRO A 76 12.55 39.27 3.30
N PRO A 77 12.56 39.34 4.65
CA PRO A 77 13.31 38.50 5.58
C PRO A 77 12.55 37.23 6.05
N THR A 78 11.31 37.04 5.61
CA THR A 78 10.36 36.07 6.18
C THR A 78 10.58 34.63 5.70
N THR A 79 11.35 34.45 4.63
CA THR A 79 11.63 33.18 3.94
C THR A 79 10.38 32.49 3.38
N GLN A 80 9.36 33.27 3.00
CA GLN A 80 8.14 32.70 2.41
C GLN A 80 8.44 32.10 1.05
N PHE A 81 8.02 30.86 0.83
CA PHE A 81 8.14 30.17 -0.44
C PHE A 81 7.01 30.56 -1.39
N GLN A 82 7.34 31.31 -2.45
CA GLN A 82 6.38 31.81 -3.45
C GLN A 82 7.04 31.99 -4.82
N CYS A 83 6.28 32.08 -5.90
CA CYS A 83 6.81 32.23 -7.25
C CYS A 83 6.29 33.53 -7.90
N ASP A 84 6.94 34.64 -7.57
CA ASP A 84 6.50 35.97 -7.94
C ASP A 84 6.78 36.30 -9.41
N GLN A 85 5.93 37.14 -10.01
CA GLN A 85 6.10 37.56 -11.39
C GLN A 85 7.44 38.29 -11.61
N GLY A 86 8.23 37.81 -12.57
CA GLY A 86 9.52 38.39 -12.93
C GLY A 86 10.65 38.10 -11.93
N ALA A 87 10.40 37.31 -10.89
CA ALA A 87 11.43 36.91 -9.95
C ALA A 87 12.39 35.90 -10.57
N ALA A 88 13.69 36.09 -10.31
CA ALA A 88 14.69 35.07 -10.59
C ALA A 88 14.61 33.99 -9.51
N PRO A 89 14.58 32.69 -9.87
CA PRO A 89 14.37 31.64 -8.90
C PRO A 89 15.54 31.56 -7.92
N THR A 90 15.22 31.40 -6.64
CA THR A 90 16.23 31.23 -5.58
C THR A 90 16.85 29.83 -5.70
N PRO A 91 18.19 29.72 -5.81
CA PRO A 91 18.85 28.42 -5.82
C PRO A 91 18.92 27.82 -4.42
N GLY A 92 19.01 26.50 -4.34
CA GLY A 92 19.16 25.76 -3.08
C GLY A 92 18.11 24.68 -2.86
N PHE A 93 17.14 24.55 -3.76
CA PHE A 93 16.14 23.50 -3.71
C PHE A 93 16.68 22.17 -4.25
N SER A 94 16.20 21.07 -3.69
CA SER A 94 16.45 19.72 -4.17
C SER A 94 15.26 18.81 -3.87
N VAL A 95 14.99 17.85 -4.74
CA VAL A 95 14.01 16.78 -4.50
C VAL A 95 14.77 15.50 -4.18
N GLY A 96 14.53 14.95 -2.98
CA GLY A 96 15.09 13.68 -2.54
C GLY A 96 14.47 12.48 -3.25
N CYS A 97 15.12 11.32 -3.15
CA CYS A 97 14.62 10.08 -3.75
C CYS A 97 13.27 9.61 -3.22
N ASP A 98 12.92 10.04 -2.01
CA ASP A 98 11.64 9.80 -1.35
C ASP A 98 10.60 10.90 -1.66
N GLY A 99 10.88 11.75 -2.65
CA GLY A 99 10.07 12.91 -3.03
C GLY A 99 10.19 14.10 -2.08
N THR A 100 10.99 14.06 -1.01
CA THR A 100 11.10 15.19 -0.07
C THR A 100 11.72 16.41 -0.76
N LEU A 101 11.00 17.53 -0.76
CA LEU A 101 11.58 18.81 -1.13
C LEU A 101 12.43 19.33 0.03
N SER A 102 13.64 19.78 -0.26
CA SER A 102 14.55 20.39 0.71
C SER A 102 15.10 21.70 0.18
N TYR A 103 15.37 22.63 1.10
CA TYR A 103 16.10 23.86 0.82
C TYR A 103 17.42 23.86 1.59
N ASN A 104 18.55 23.98 0.89
CA ASN A 104 19.91 23.89 1.44
C ASN A 104 20.11 22.64 2.34
N GLY A 105 19.51 21.52 1.94
CA GLY A 105 19.59 20.24 2.66
C GLY A 105 18.64 20.11 3.86
N SER A 106 17.89 21.16 4.22
CA SER A 106 16.85 21.07 5.24
C SER A 106 15.50 20.67 4.61
N PRO A 107 14.84 19.60 5.09
CA PRO A 107 13.49 19.24 4.68
C PRO A 107 12.40 19.97 5.49
N GLU A 108 12.79 20.82 6.45
CA GLU A 108 11.87 21.48 7.36
C GLU A 108 11.26 22.72 6.72
N PHE A 109 9.94 22.72 6.62
CA PHE A 109 9.13 23.87 6.24
C PHE A 109 8.12 24.17 7.34
N TRP A 110 7.50 25.33 7.26
CA TRP A 110 6.51 25.81 8.22
C TRP A 110 5.29 26.32 7.47
N GLU A 111 4.12 25.86 7.89
CA GLU A 111 2.85 26.43 7.45
C GLU A 111 2.29 27.33 8.54
N CYS A 112 2.04 28.60 8.22
CA CYS A 112 1.46 29.55 9.16
C CYS A 112 0.14 30.08 8.62
N GLN A 113 -0.88 30.10 9.47
CA GLN A 113 -2.22 30.52 9.10
C GLN A 113 -2.20 31.98 8.63
N THR A 114 -2.89 32.23 7.52
CA THR A 114 -3.12 33.60 7.00
C THR A 114 -4.25 34.31 7.76
N GLY A 115 -5.12 33.54 8.43
CA GLY A 115 -6.36 34.03 9.02
C GLY A 115 -7.49 34.25 7.99
N GLN A 116 -7.30 33.84 6.74
CA GLN A 116 -8.25 33.97 5.64
C GLN A 116 -8.52 32.61 5.00
N ASP A 117 -9.80 32.29 4.76
CA ASP A 117 -10.27 31.13 3.98
C ASP A 117 -9.67 29.75 4.32
N GLY A 118 -9.16 29.59 5.54
CA GLY A 118 -8.49 28.36 5.98
C GLY A 118 -7.14 28.11 5.29
N GLU A 119 -6.53 29.15 4.71
CA GLU A 119 -5.27 29.05 3.98
C GLU A 119 -4.05 29.32 4.86
N ALA A 120 -2.94 28.66 4.52
CA ALA A 120 -1.64 28.85 5.15
C ALA A 120 -0.54 29.23 4.15
N ASN A 121 0.36 30.11 4.60
CA ASN A 121 1.59 30.44 3.91
C ASN A 121 2.69 29.43 4.25
N ILE A 122 3.59 29.18 3.30
CA ILE A 122 4.70 28.23 3.47
C ILE A 122 6.01 28.99 3.64
N TYR A 123 6.83 28.59 4.61
CA TYR A 123 8.12 29.22 4.94
C TYR A 123 9.21 28.17 5.16
N THR A 124 10.48 28.56 5.03
CA THR A 124 11.62 27.72 5.46
C THR A 124 12.03 27.93 6.91
N THR A 125 11.51 28.98 7.56
CA THR A 125 11.66 29.24 9.00
C THR A 125 10.32 29.71 9.57
N GLU A 126 10.07 29.47 10.86
CA GLU A 126 8.88 29.99 11.53
C GLU A 126 8.85 31.53 11.44
N GLY A 127 7.78 32.10 10.87
CA GLY A 127 7.72 33.54 10.57
C GLY A 127 6.32 34.16 10.53
N GLY A 128 5.27 33.41 10.90
CA GLY A 128 3.88 33.84 10.85
C GLY A 128 3.12 33.62 12.17
N THR A 129 1.80 33.60 12.09
CA THR A 129 0.92 33.31 13.25
C THR A 129 0.41 31.87 13.18
N ASN A 130 0.31 31.18 14.33
CA ASN A 130 -0.15 29.80 14.43
C ASN A 130 0.56 28.87 13.43
N CYS A 131 1.89 28.86 13.48
CA CYS A 131 2.71 28.05 12.60
C CYS A 131 2.76 26.60 13.07
N GLY A 132 2.87 25.68 12.11
CA GLY A 132 3.15 24.28 12.35
C GLY A 132 4.21 23.77 11.40
N GLN A 133 5.11 22.93 11.90
CA GLN A 133 6.14 22.32 11.06
C GLN A 133 5.50 21.32 10.09
N ILE A 134 5.97 21.36 8.85
CA ILE A 134 5.55 20.50 7.76
C ILE A 134 6.75 19.98 6.97
N THR A 135 6.50 18.95 6.18
CA THR A 135 7.39 18.44 5.14
C THR A 135 6.66 18.47 3.81
N LEU A 136 7.34 18.95 2.77
CA LEU A 136 6.83 19.02 1.42
C LEU A 136 7.27 17.80 0.61
N LYS A 137 6.33 17.17 -0.11
CA LYS A 137 6.54 16.00 -0.96
C LYS A 137 6.18 16.33 -2.40
N ALA A 138 7.15 16.11 -3.30
CA ALA A 138 6.98 16.14 -4.74
C ALA A 138 6.47 14.78 -5.25
N ASP A 139 5.53 14.81 -6.19
CA ASP A 139 5.01 13.61 -6.88
C ASP A 139 5.88 13.16 -8.08
N GLY A 140 6.94 13.92 -8.38
CA GLY A 140 7.87 13.69 -9.48
C GLY A 140 9.30 14.13 -9.16
N CYS A 141 10.20 14.01 -10.13
CA CYS A 141 11.58 14.52 -10.07
C CYS A 141 12.55 13.83 -9.12
N ALA A 142 12.25 12.60 -8.73
CA ALA A 142 13.19 11.66 -8.13
C ALA A 142 13.96 10.80 -9.18
N SER A 143 13.98 11.20 -10.46
CA SER A 143 14.61 10.40 -11.54
C SER A 143 16.12 10.31 -11.35
N GLY A 144 16.67 9.09 -11.37
CA GLY A 144 18.09 8.80 -11.10
C GLY A 144 18.33 8.12 -9.75
N CYS A 145 17.28 7.99 -8.93
CA CYS A 145 17.28 7.15 -7.75
C CYS A 145 17.11 5.68 -8.15
N ALA A 146 17.68 4.77 -7.35
CA ALA A 146 17.31 3.36 -7.42
C ALA A 146 15.77 3.26 -7.27
N PRO A 147 15.10 2.36 -8.00
CA PRO A 147 13.66 2.18 -7.83
C PRO A 147 13.36 2.01 -6.34
N PRO A 148 12.34 2.70 -5.80
CA PRO A 148 11.96 2.51 -4.41
C PRO A 148 11.73 1.00 -4.18
N PRO A 149 12.04 0.48 -2.98
CA PRO A 149 11.57 -0.84 -2.61
C PRO A 149 10.07 -0.90 -2.92
N PRO A 150 9.54 -2.02 -3.43
CA PRO A 150 8.10 -2.19 -3.56
C PRO A 150 7.45 -1.75 -2.24
N PRO A 151 6.34 -0.98 -2.26
CA PRO A 151 5.61 -0.69 -1.03
C PRO A 151 5.41 -2.02 -0.28
N PRO A 152 5.60 -2.04 1.05
CA PRO A 152 5.40 -3.27 1.82
C PRO A 152 4.04 -3.85 1.43
N PRO A 153 3.94 -5.17 1.18
CA PRO A 153 2.67 -5.79 0.85
C PRO A 153 1.63 -5.31 1.85
N VAL A 154 0.49 -4.80 1.37
CA VAL A 154 -0.63 -4.50 2.25
C VAL A 154 -1.07 -5.84 2.83
N THR A 155 -0.59 -6.16 4.04
CA THR A 155 -0.95 -7.39 4.73
C THR A 155 -2.25 -7.11 5.45
N CYS A 156 -3.34 -7.74 5.02
CA CYS A 156 -4.58 -7.62 5.77
C CYS A 156 -4.39 -8.23 7.17
N PRO A 157 -5.14 -7.75 8.17
CA PRO A 157 -5.07 -8.30 9.52
C PRO A 157 -5.25 -9.82 9.49
N THR A 158 -4.40 -10.54 10.21
CA THR A 158 -4.53 -11.98 10.45
C THR A 158 -5.39 -12.28 11.68
N ASN A 159 -6.23 -11.33 12.06
CA ASN A 159 -7.19 -11.41 13.15
C ASN A 159 -8.52 -10.82 12.66
N LEU A 160 -9.58 -10.97 13.45
CA LEU A 160 -10.90 -10.46 13.09
C LEU A 160 -11.16 -9.02 13.59
N ASN A 161 -10.10 -8.22 13.79
CA ASN A 161 -10.24 -6.81 14.16
C ASN A 161 -10.55 -5.99 12.90
N GLY A 162 -11.82 -5.86 12.57
CA GLY A 162 -12.30 -5.13 11.39
C GLY A 162 -13.37 -5.90 10.63
N PRO A 163 -13.71 -5.49 9.39
CA PRO A 163 -14.61 -6.24 8.53
C PRO A 163 -13.99 -7.59 8.15
N TYR A 164 -14.76 -8.66 8.33
CA TYR A 164 -14.40 -10.02 7.94
C TYR A 164 -15.63 -10.77 7.41
N GLU A 165 -15.39 -11.77 6.58
CA GLU A 165 -16.38 -12.73 6.15
C GLU A 165 -16.13 -14.09 6.81
N PHE A 166 -17.21 -14.71 7.24
CA PHE A 166 -17.25 -16.10 7.70
C PHE A 166 -17.86 -16.98 6.60
N PRO A 167 -17.63 -18.30 6.60
CA PRO A 167 -18.17 -19.15 5.55
C PRO A 167 -19.70 -19.24 5.68
N HIS A 168 -20.41 -19.01 4.56
CA HIS A 168 -21.86 -19.16 4.48
C HIS A 168 -22.30 -20.58 4.10
N LEU A 169 -21.36 -21.43 3.68
CA LEU A 169 -21.57 -22.86 3.48
C LEU A 169 -20.28 -23.62 3.82
N ILE A 170 -20.40 -24.72 4.54
CA ILE A 170 -19.31 -25.68 4.75
C ILE A 170 -19.80 -27.05 4.30
N ILE A 171 -19.11 -27.67 3.34
CA ILE A 171 -19.44 -29.01 2.83
C ILE A 171 -18.25 -29.94 3.07
N PRO A 172 -18.41 -31.00 3.89
CA PRO A 172 -17.44 -32.08 3.92
C PRO A 172 -17.63 -32.96 2.69
N VAL A 173 -16.53 -33.35 2.04
CA VAL A 173 -16.54 -34.35 0.97
C VAL A 173 -15.62 -35.51 1.36
N ASP A 174 -16.10 -36.74 1.15
CA ASP A 174 -15.39 -37.96 1.56
C ASP A 174 -15.07 -38.82 0.34
N SER A 175 -13.78 -39.03 0.10
CA SER A 175 -13.28 -39.90 -0.97
C SER A 175 -13.64 -41.38 -0.77
N SER A 176 -13.96 -41.81 0.46
CA SER A 176 -14.43 -43.16 0.76
C SER A 176 -15.92 -43.37 0.43
N GLU A 177 -16.68 -42.28 0.31
CA GLU A 177 -18.09 -42.27 -0.11
C GLU A 177 -18.33 -41.25 -1.23
N PRO A 178 -17.75 -41.46 -2.42
CA PRO A 178 -17.50 -40.35 -3.34
C PRO A 178 -18.74 -39.76 -4.05
N ASP A 179 -19.87 -40.47 -3.99
CA ASP A 179 -21.17 -40.06 -4.52
C ASP A 179 -22.15 -39.57 -3.43
N THR A 180 -21.74 -39.61 -2.16
CA THR A 180 -22.54 -39.09 -1.05
C THR A 180 -22.37 -37.58 -0.95
N ALA A 181 -23.49 -36.85 -0.84
CA ALA A 181 -23.51 -35.44 -0.47
C ALA A 181 -23.95 -35.33 0.99
N PRO A 182 -23.04 -35.12 1.96
CA PRO A 182 -23.39 -35.06 3.38
C PRO A 182 -24.27 -33.85 3.73
N GLY A 183 -24.35 -32.86 2.85
CA GLY A 183 -25.04 -31.60 3.08
C GLY A 183 -24.20 -30.60 3.88
N THR A 184 -24.85 -29.55 4.38
CA THR A 184 -24.17 -28.51 5.15
C THR A 184 -23.62 -29.04 6.47
N SER A 185 -22.44 -28.54 6.82
CA SER A 185 -21.78 -28.73 8.10
C SER A 185 -21.57 -27.38 8.78
N TYR A 186 -21.22 -27.42 10.06
CA TYR A 186 -20.69 -26.30 10.82
C TYR A 186 -19.23 -26.52 11.23
N PHE A 187 -18.66 -27.65 10.81
CA PHE A 187 -17.34 -28.10 11.19
C PHE A 187 -16.40 -28.09 10.00
N GLY A 188 -15.19 -27.59 10.21
CA GLY A 188 -14.05 -27.92 9.35
C GLY A 188 -13.49 -29.27 9.78
N THR A 189 -13.69 -30.28 8.94
CA THR A 189 -13.21 -31.64 9.15
C THR A 189 -12.24 -32.03 8.06
N VAL A 190 -11.10 -32.57 8.45
CA VAL A 190 -10.04 -32.98 7.55
C VAL A 190 -9.44 -34.29 8.06
N SER A 191 -9.27 -35.26 7.18
CA SER A 191 -8.64 -36.56 7.46
C SER A 191 -7.98 -37.10 6.19
N SER A 192 -7.49 -38.34 6.22
CA SER A 192 -6.95 -39.00 5.02
C SER A 192 -8.00 -39.21 3.91
N THR A 193 -9.30 -39.17 4.21
CA THR A 193 -10.37 -39.34 3.21
C THR A 193 -11.33 -38.16 3.11
N VAL A 194 -11.44 -37.34 4.16
CA VAL A 194 -12.37 -36.21 4.26
C VAL A 194 -11.64 -34.89 4.04
N SER A 195 -12.20 -34.03 3.19
CA SER A 195 -11.84 -32.62 3.09
C SER A 195 -13.06 -31.72 3.32
N SER A 196 -12.85 -30.45 3.62
CA SER A 196 -13.92 -29.47 3.82
C SER A 196 -13.83 -28.34 2.83
N ILE A 197 -14.95 -28.02 2.19
CA ILE A 197 -15.11 -26.90 1.25
C ILE A 197 -15.92 -25.80 1.92
N PHE A 198 -15.47 -24.55 1.80
CA PHE A 198 -16.01 -23.37 2.45
C PHE A 198 -16.39 -22.34 1.40
N ASN A 199 -17.67 -21.92 1.35
CA ASN A 199 -18.10 -20.81 0.50
C ASN A 199 -18.12 -19.51 1.30
N PHE A 200 -17.68 -18.43 0.68
CA PHE A 200 -17.75 -17.08 1.21
C PHE A 200 -18.46 -16.18 0.19
N ASP A 201 -19.34 -15.30 0.67
CA ASP A 201 -19.94 -14.26 -0.16
C ASP A 201 -19.17 -12.97 0.06
N ILE A 202 -18.51 -12.47 -0.97
CA ILE A 202 -17.69 -11.25 -0.86
C ILE A 202 -18.59 -10.03 -1.09
N PRO A 203 -18.72 -9.11 -0.12
CA PRO A 203 -19.54 -7.91 -0.27
C PRO A 203 -19.16 -7.08 -1.49
N ALA A 204 -20.17 -6.50 -2.17
CA ALA A 204 -19.94 -5.56 -3.27
C ALA A 204 -19.16 -4.31 -2.83
N ALA A 205 -19.23 -3.95 -1.54
CA ALA A 205 -18.51 -2.84 -0.93
C ALA A 205 -16.99 -3.05 -0.86
N ASP A 206 -16.50 -4.27 -1.11
CA ASP A 206 -15.07 -4.60 -1.12
C ASP A 206 -14.44 -4.47 -2.51
N SER A 207 -15.15 -3.87 -3.46
CA SER A 207 -14.61 -3.57 -4.79
C SER A 207 -13.37 -2.68 -4.68
N GLY A 208 -12.26 -3.13 -5.27
CA GLY A 208 -10.98 -2.43 -5.24
C GLY A 208 -10.14 -2.68 -3.98
N LYS A 209 -10.62 -3.52 -3.05
CA LYS A 209 -9.87 -3.98 -1.88
C LYS A 209 -9.12 -5.29 -2.15
N LYS A 210 -8.20 -5.61 -1.26
CA LYS A 210 -7.57 -6.92 -1.06
C LYS A 210 -8.32 -7.73 -0.01
N CYS A 211 -8.38 -9.03 -0.27
CA CYS A 211 -8.95 -10.04 0.60
C CYS A 211 -7.83 -10.98 1.02
N SER A 212 -7.75 -11.30 2.31
CA SER A 212 -6.84 -12.33 2.82
C SER A 212 -7.62 -13.52 3.34
N LEU A 213 -7.28 -14.72 2.86
CA LEU A 213 -7.75 -15.97 3.42
C LEU A 213 -6.93 -16.27 4.68
N VAL A 214 -7.58 -16.31 5.83
CA VAL A 214 -6.91 -16.53 7.11
C VAL A 214 -7.47 -17.75 7.82
N PHE A 215 -6.58 -18.58 8.38
CA PHE A 215 -6.95 -19.69 9.25
C PHE A 215 -6.54 -19.34 10.68
N LEU A 216 -7.53 -19.27 11.57
CA LEU A 216 -7.35 -18.93 12.98
C LEU A 216 -7.41 -20.20 13.80
N PHE A 217 -6.36 -20.47 14.57
CA PHE A 217 -6.24 -21.71 15.32
C PHE A 217 -5.77 -21.43 16.75
N PRO A 218 -6.67 -21.00 17.65
CA PRO A 218 -6.33 -20.71 19.03
C PRO A 218 -6.02 -22.00 19.80
N THR A 219 -5.44 -21.84 20.99
CA THR A 219 -5.30 -22.94 21.93
C THR A 219 -6.66 -23.35 22.49
N GLN A 220 -6.78 -24.61 22.92
CA GLN A 220 -8.03 -25.13 23.48
C GLN A 220 -8.50 -24.35 24.72
N ALA A 221 -7.58 -23.71 25.45
CA ALA A 221 -7.88 -22.90 26.63
C ALA A 221 -8.47 -21.51 26.31
N GLU A 222 -8.27 -21.02 25.08
CA GLU A 222 -8.81 -19.74 24.62
C GLU A 222 -10.25 -19.89 24.06
N LEU A 223 -10.68 -21.12 23.79
CA LEU A 223 -12.01 -21.42 23.29
C LEU A 223 -13.03 -21.54 24.43
N VAL A 224 -14.21 -20.96 24.24
CA VAL A 224 -15.31 -20.99 25.21
C VAL A 224 -16.53 -21.71 24.66
N THR A 225 -16.92 -21.40 23.42
CA THR A 225 -18.11 -21.94 22.75
C THR A 225 -17.78 -22.99 21.69
N SER A 226 -16.49 -23.24 21.46
CA SER A 226 -15.99 -24.20 20.48
C SER A 226 -14.91 -25.11 21.08
N SER A 227 -14.54 -26.14 20.33
CA SER A 227 -13.43 -27.04 20.63
C SER A 227 -12.87 -27.61 19.34
N PHE A 228 -11.68 -28.20 19.42
CA PHE A 228 -11.10 -28.92 18.31
C PHE A 228 -10.45 -30.23 18.75
N THR A 229 -10.33 -31.15 17.79
CA THR A 229 -9.43 -32.29 17.90
C THR A 229 -8.40 -32.18 16.78
N ILE A 230 -7.12 -32.41 17.10
CA ILE A 230 -6.04 -32.46 16.13
C ILE A 230 -5.10 -33.62 16.44
N SER A 231 -4.66 -34.33 15.42
CA SER A 231 -3.59 -35.33 15.49
C SER A 231 -2.76 -35.32 14.20
N GLY A 232 -1.60 -35.97 14.24
CA GLY A 232 -0.67 -36.02 13.11
C GLY A 232 0.26 -34.81 13.06
N ASN A 233 0.83 -34.56 11.89
CA ASN A 233 1.84 -33.51 11.65
C ASN A 233 1.29 -32.07 11.58
N GLY A 234 -0.03 -31.88 11.52
CA GLY A 234 -0.68 -30.56 11.40
C GLY A 234 -0.64 -29.96 9.99
N GLY A 235 -0.28 -30.72 8.96
CA GLY A 235 -0.28 -30.25 7.57
C GLY A 235 -1.69 -30.11 7.00
N LEU A 236 -2.05 -28.88 6.64
CA LEU A 236 -3.29 -28.55 5.93
C LEU A 236 -2.95 -27.93 4.57
N ASP A 237 -3.49 -28.51 3.51
CA ASP A 237 -3.39 -28.00 2.15
C ASP A 237 -4.60 -27.11 1.83
N PHE A 238 -4.35 -25.89 1.37
CA PHE A 238 -5.38 -24.89 1.10
C PHE A 238 -5.46 -24.59 -0.39
N SER A 239 -6.67 -24.61 -0.93
CA SER A 239 -6.90 -24.35 -2.35
C SER A 239 -8.10 -23.46 -2.58
N LYS A 240 -8.03 -22.55 -3.56
CA LYS A 240 -9.20 -21.89 -4.15
C LYS A 240 -9.79 -22.78 -5.23
N LEU A 241 -11.11 -22.92 -5.22
CA LEU A 241 -11.83 -23.71 -6.21
C LEU A 241 -12.30 -22.87 -7.41
N SER A 242 -12.56 -23.54 -8.54
CA SER A 242 -12.96 -22.93 -9.82
C SER A 242 -14.40 -22.43 -9.85
N SER A 243 -15.24 -22.93 -8.97
CA SER A 243 -16.62 -22.48 -8.76
C SER A 243 -17.05 -22.73 -7.32
N THR A 244 -18.24 -22.24 -6.96
CA THR A 244 -18.80 -22.46 -5.62
C THR A 244 -19.32 -23.88 -5.43
N ALA A 245 -19.19 -24.41 -4.20
CA ALA A 245 -19.89 -25.64 -3.81
C ALA A 245 -21.38 -25.40 -3.52
N SER A 246 -22.14 -26.48 -3.41
CA SER A 246 -23.56 -26.48 -3.05
C SER A 246 -23.85 -27.56 -2.01
N GLU A 247 -25.05 -27.58 -1.43
CA GLU A 247 -25.48 -28.66 -0.53
C GLU A 247 -25.48 -30.05 -1.18
N SER A 248 -25.51 -30.12 -2.52
CA SER A 248 -25.44 -31.37 -3.30
C SER A 248 -24.01 -31.78 -3.69
N THR A 249 -23.01 -31.07 -3.19
CA THR A 249 -21.61 -31.36 -3.50
C THR A 249 -21.16 -32.67 -2.84
N THR A 250 -20.55 -33.54 -3.65
CA THR A 250 -19.92 -34.81 -3.30
C THR A 250 -18.43 -34.74 -3.62
N PHE A 251 -17.65 -35.76 -3.27
CA PHE A 251 -16.26 -35.85 -3.68
C PHE A 251 -16.10 -35.86 -5.22
N ASN A 252 -16.93 -36.63 -5.93
CA ASN A 252 -16.83 -36.77 -7.39
C ASN A 252 -17.25 -35.52 -8.17
N ASN A 253 -18.14 -34.69 -7.62
CA ASN A 253 -18.63 -33.49 -8.30
C ASN A 253 -18.07 -32.17 -7.72
N ALA A 254 -17.18 -32.24 -6.72
CA ALA A 254 -16.55 -31.08 -6.13
C ALA A 254 -15.89 -30.21 -7.22
N PRO A 255 -16.01 -28.87 -7.14
CA PRO A 255 -15.34 -27.98 -8.08
C PRO A 255 -13.83 -28.24 -8.12
N SER A 256 -13.23 -28.16 -9.31
CA SER A 256 -11.79 -28.36 -9.46
C SER A 256 -10.98 -27.25 -8.78
N VAL A 257 -9.74 -27.54 -8.42
CA VAL A 257 -8.81 -26.52 -7.89
C VAL A 257 -8.47 -25.52 -9.00
N ALA A 258 -8.72 -24.23 -8.73
CA ALA A 258 -8.32 -23.12 -9.61
C ALA A 258 -6.95 -22.55 -9.20
N THR A 259 -6.66 -22.51 -7.91
CA THR A 259 -5.37 -22.07 -7.40
C THR A 259 -5.04 -22.87 -6.15
N ASP A 260 -3.88 -23.51 -6.16
CA ASP A 260 -3.33 -24.20 -5.01
C ASP A 260 -2.43 -23.22 -4.22
N TYR A 261 -2.72 -23.03 -2.93
CA TYR A 261 -1.89 -22.22 -2.02
C TYR A 261 -0.88 -23.07 -1.25
N GLY A 262 -0.97 -24.39 -1.37
CA GLY A 262 -0.06 -25.35 -0.79
C GLY A 262 -0.30 -25.61 0.70
N VAL A 263 0.66 -26.32 1.27
CA VAL A 263 0.56 -26.87 2.62
C VAL A 263 1.07 -25.88 3.66
N THR A 264 0.24 -25.58 4.65
CA THR A 264 0.62 -24.88 5.89
C THR A 264 0.64 -25.88 7.04
N ILE A 265 1.75 -25.92 7.79
CA ILE A 265 1.83 -26.71 9.03
C ILE A 265 1.25 -25.86 10.17
N VAL A 266 0.09 -26.28 10.68
CA VAL A 266 -0.62 -25.56 11.73
C VAL A 266 -0.43 -26.20 13.11
N SER A 267 -0.41 -25.34 14.11
CA SER A 267 -0.42 -25.70 15.53
C SER A 267 -1.29 -24.70 16.32
N PRO A 268 -1.95 -25.15 17.41
CA PRO A 268 -2.80 -24.29 18.24
C PRO A 268 -2.04 -23.09 18.82
N GLY A 269 -2.75 -21.97 19.01
CA GLY A 269 -2.23 -20.70 19.52
C GLY A 269 -1.70 -19.76 18.44
N ASN A 270 -2.07 -19.96 17.17
CA ASN A 270 -1.53 -19.21 16.04
C ASN A 270 -2.62 -18.73 15.07
N SER A 271 -2.25 -17.77 14.24
CA SER A 271 -3.05 -17.26 13.12
C SER A 271 -2.23 -17.31 11.84
N TYR A 272 -2.82 -17.82 10.78
CA TYR A 272 -2.13 -18.10 9.52
C TYR A 272 -2.77 -17.28 8.39
N ASN A 273 -1.99 -16.41 7.74
CA ASN A 273 -2.38 -15.85 6.45
C ASN A 273 -2.03 -16.88 5.37
N ILE A 274 -3.06 -17.43 4.73
CA ILE A 274 -2.89 -18.46 3.71
C ILE A 274 -2.61 -17.80 2.35
N ALA A 275 -3.38 -16.79 2.00
CA ALA A 275 -3.27 -16.09 0.73
C ALA A 275 -3.83 -14.68 0.80
N THR A 276 -3.35 -13.79 -0.05
CA THR A 276 -3.91 -12.45 -0.24
C THR A 276 -4.14 -12.21 -1.73
N PHE A 277 -5.33 -11.76 -2.10
CA PHE A 277 -5.80 -11.64 -3.48
C PHE A 277 -6.74 -10.44 -3.64
N ASP A 278 -7.03 -10.02 -4.88
CA ASP A 278 -8.05 -8.99 -5.12
C ASP A 278 -9.44 -9.50 -4.75
N CYS A 279 -10.19 -8.71 -3.97
CA CYS A 279 -11.54 -9.09 -3.57
C CYS A 279 -12.45 -9.21 -4.80
N PRO A 280 -13.03 -10.39 -5.08
CA PRO A 280 -14.01 -10.56 -6.15
C PRO A 280 -15.39 -10.08 -5.67
N ALA A 281 -15.50 -8.77 -5.49
CA ALA A 281 -16.63 -8.11 -4.84
C ALA A 281 -17.98 -8.43 -5.51
N GLY A 282 -18.98 -8.70 -4.68
CA GLY A 282 -20.34 -9.05 -5.12
C GLY A 282 -20.47 -10.48 -5.66
N THR A 283 -19.47 -11.34 -5.43
CA THR A 283 -19.49 -12.74 -5.88
C THR A 283 -19.23 -13.70 -4.74
N ALA A 284 -19.66 -14.94 -4.92
CA ALA A 284 -19.34 -16.03 -4.02
C ALA A 284 -18.10 -16.79 -4.50
N ILE A 285 -17.25 -17.20 -3.57
CA ILE A 285 -16.03 -17.98 -3.86
C ILE A 285 -15.88 -19.15 -2.89
N SER A 286 -15.19 -20.21 -3.30
CA SER A 286 -14.95 -21.37 -2.47
C SER A 286 -13.48 -21.69 -2.26
N PHE A 287 -13.17 -22.15 -1.06
CA PHE A 287 -11.88 -22.70 -0.69
C PHE A 287 -12.03 -24.11 -0.15
N GLU A 288 -11.02 -24.94 -0.33
CA GLU A 288 -10.95 -26.28 0.23
C GLU A 288 -9.76 -26.40 1.18
N ILE A 289 -9.98 -27.10 2.30
CA ILE A 289 -8.93 -27.56 3.20
C ILE A 289 -8.85 -29.09 3.07
N LYS A 290 -7.68 -29.59 2.65
CA LYS A 290 -7.34 -31.02 2.60
C LYS A 290 -6.24 -31.35 3.61
N ALA A 291 -6.20 -32.60 4.07
CA ALA A 291 -5.13 -33.06 4.95
C ALA A 291 -3.88 -33.31 4.12
N SER A 292 -2.73 -32.91 4.64
CA SER A 292 -1.42 -33.27 4.09
C SER A 292 -0.67 -34.14 5.09
N GLY A 293 -0.30 -35.35 4.68
CA GLY A 293 0.30 -36.34 5.57
C GLY A 293 -0.74 -37.08 6.41
N ASP A 294 -0.49 -37.22 7.71
CA ASP A 294 -1.32 -37.98 8.65
C ASP A 294 -2.25 -37.08 9.49
N THR A 295 -2.43 -35.82 9.08
CA THR A 295 -3.25 -34.85 9.80
C THR A 295 -4.71 -35.27 9.83
N CYS A 296 -5.27 -35.30 11.04
CA CYS A 296 -6.71 -35.28 11.25
C CYS A 296 -7.05 -34.06 12.10
N LEU A 297 -7.98 -33.24 11.62
CA LEU A 297 -8.43 -32.03 12.29
C LEU A 297 -9.94 -31.97 12.23
N ASN A 298 -10.58 -31.68 13.36
CA ASN A 298 -11.99 -31.35 13.41
C ASN A 298 -12.21 -30.17 14.36
N TYR A 299 -12.85 -29.11 13.88
CA TYR A 299 -13.21 -27.95 14.69
C TYR A 299 -14.58 -27.41 14.28
N PHE A 300 -15.31 -26.82 15.23
CA PHE A 300 -16.52 -26.07 14.94
C PHE A 300 -16.15 -24.63 14.55
N GLN A 301 -16.57 -24.16 13.38
CA GLN A 301 -16.32 -22.80 12.90
C GLN A 301 -17.01 -21.80 13.83
N ASP A 302 -16.24 -21.00 14.55
CA ASP A 302 -16.78 -20.11 15.59
C ASP A 302 -15.95 -18.84 15.73
N TYR A 303 -16.63 -17.74 16.02
CA TYR A 303 -16.04 -16.42 16.21
C TYR A 303 -15.91 -16.04 17.71
N ASN A 304 -16.57 -16.76 18.63
CA ASN A 304 -16.70 -16.35 20.03
C ASN A 304 -15.76 -17.08 21.01
N PRO A 305 -15.27 -16.38 22.06
CA PRO A 305 -14.64 -15.06 22.01
C PRO A 305 -13.26 -15.09 21.32
N SER A 306 -12.67 -16.28 21.17
CA SER A 306 -11.46 -16.50 20.38
C SER A 306 -11.84 -17.25 19.11
N PRO A 307 -11.66 -16.64 17.92
CA PRO A 307 -12.13 -17.23 16.68
C PRO A 307 -11.29 -18.44 16.27
N ILE A 308 -11.97 -19.51 15.86
CA ILE A 308 -11.37 -20.70 15.25
C ILE A 308 -12.01 -20.94 13.88
N GLY A 309 -11.17 -21.23 12.90
CA GLY A 309 -11.59 -21.64 11.57
C GLY A 309 -11.10 -20.73 10.44
N LEU A 310 -11.75 -20.86 9.29
CA LEU A 310 -11.37 -20.18 8.05
C LEU A 310 -12.19 -18.90 7.88
N TYR A 311 -11.53 -17.79 7.59
CA TYR A 311 -12.16 -16.47 7.42
C TYR A 311 -11.54 -15.73 6.24
N ILE A 312 -12.25 -14.70 5.76
CA ILE A 312 -11.66 -13.71 4.85
C ILE A 312 -11.62 -12.36 5.57
N THR A 313 -10.45 -11.73 5.61
CA THR A 313 -10.28 -10.36 6.11
C THR A 313 -10.04 -9.42 4.93
N THR A 314 -10.34 -8.13 5.11
CA THR A 314 -10.20 -7.13 4.04
C THR A 314 -9.24 -6.01 4.42
N CYS A 315 -8.54 -5.49 3.42
CA CYS A 315 -7.69 -4.31 3.45
C CYS A 315 -7.59 -3.74 2.03
#